data_AF-A0A7C3T6X9-F1
#
_entry.id   AF-A0A7C3T6X9-F1
#
_cell.length_a   1.000
_cell.length_b   1.000
_cell.length_c   1.000
_cell.angle_alpha   90.00
_cell.angle_beta   90.00
_cell.angle_gamma   90.00
#
_symmetry.space_group_name_H-M   'P 1'
#
loop_
_entity.id
_entity.type
_entity.pdbx_description
1 polymer ?
#
loop_
_entity_poly.entity_id
_entity_poly.type
_entity_poly.pdbx_seq_one_letter_code
_entity_poly.pdbx_strand_id
1 'polypeptide(L)'
;MEVAWEVSRVGGPGTEAFLEELIVRCELALNFVWYNPDYDRLQELPRWARQTLKAQAADRRPALYTTEDLEAARTEDSVWNGAQYALVLTGQMHNYLRMYWGKRLLVWTAEPVEALRISLYLNNKYALDGRDPFSFAGVGWCLGLRDRPFPERPVFGRVRSMTPEGIRRRFSLME
;
A
#
# COMPACT_ATOMS: atom_id res chain seq x y z
N MET A 1 4.10 -23.11 -7.36
CA MET A 1 3.32 -24.11 -8.12
C MET A 1 2.86 -25.27 -7.24
N GLU A 2 3.76 -25.99 -6.56
CA GLU A 2 3.38 -27.14 -5.71
C GLU A 2 2.39 -26.77 -4.59
N VAL A 3 2.65 -25.69 -3.84
CA VAL A 3 1.73 -25.20 -2.79
C VAL A 3 0.34 -24.86 -3.36
N ALA A 4 0.27 -24.23 -4.53
CA ALA A 4 -1.00 -23.88 -5.16
C ALA A 4 -1.77 -25.15 -5.58
N TRP A 5 -1.07 -26.15 -6.12
CA TRP A 5 -1.66 -27.43 -6.48
C TRP A 5 -2.19 -28.17 -5.25
N GLU A 6 -1.40 -28.25 -4.17
CA GLU A 6 -1.82 -28.90 -2.93
C GLU A 6 -3.03 -28.21 -2.29
N VAL A 7 -3.04 -26.88 -2.22
CA VAL A 7 -4.18 -26.12 -1.68
C VAL A 7 -5.43 -26.31 -2.55
N SER A 8 -5.28 -26.33 -3.88
CA SER A 8 -6.39 -26.63 -4.80
C SER A 8 -6.92 -28.06 -4.64
N ARG A 9 -6.07 -29.01 -4.25
CA ARG A 9 -6.43 -30.43 -4.08
C ARG A 9 -7.12 -30.69 -2.75
N VAL A 10 -6.61 -30.12 -1.66
CA VAL A 10 -7.17 -30.26 -0.31
C VAL A 10 -8.48 -29.49 -0.17
N GLY A 11 -8.52 -28.26 -0.70
CA GLY A 11 -9.69 -27.39 -0.62
C GLY A 11 -10.03 -26.92 0.80
N GLY A 12 -11.18 -26.24 0.92
CA GLY A 12 -11.69 -25.71 2.19
C GLY A 12 -11.98 -24.20 2.16
N PRO A 13 -12.52 -23.64 3.26
CA PRO A 13 -12.81 -22.21 3.35
C PRO A 13 -11.55 -21.37 3.13
N GLY A 14 -11.61 -20.42 2.19
CA GLY A 14 -10.49 -19.52 1.87
C GLY A 14 -9.55 -20.01 0.77
N THR A 15 -9.75 -21.22 0.22
CA THR A 15 -8.94 -21.76 -0.89
C THR A 15 -8.90 -20.81 -2.08
N GLU A 16 -10.05 -20.34 -2.55
CA GLU A 16 -10.14 -19.42 -3.69
C GLU A 16 -9.41 -18.10 -3.43
N ALA A 17 -9.60 -17.53 -2.24
CA ALA A 17 -8.94 -16.27 -1.86
C ALA A 17 -7.41 -16.44 -1.77
N PHE A 18 -6.94 -17.57 -1.23
CA PHE A 18 -5.51 -17.87 -1.17
C PHE A 18 -4.91 -18.04 -2.57
N LEU A 19 -5.58 -18.78 -3.47
CA LEU A 19 -5.11 -18.99 -4.84
C LEU A 19 -5.15 -17.71 -5.67
N GLU A 20 -6.16 -16.85 -5.48
CA GLU A 20 -6.22 -15.52 -6.09
C GLU A 20 -5.01 -14.66 -5.70
N GLU A 21 -4.65 -14.61 -4.42
CA GLU A 21 -3.46 -13.86 -3.98
C GLU A 21 -2.16 -14.50 -4.48
N LEU A 22 -2.02 -15.83 -4.35
CA LEU A 22 -0.78 -16.54 -4.69
C LEU A 22 -0.51 -16.60 -6.19
N ILE A 23 -1.54 -16.73 -7.02
CA ILE A 23 -1.40 -16.87 -8.47
C ILE A 23 -1.68 -15.52 -9.12
N VAL A 24 -2.92 -15.03 -9.03
CA VAL A 24 -3.37 -13.87 -9.81
C VAL A 24 -2.63 -12.61 -9.39
N ARG A 25 -2.54 -12.30 -8.08
CA ARG A 25 -1.89 -11.06 -7.63
C ARG A 25 -0.37 -11.09 -7.84
N CYS A 26 0.28 -12.22 -7.56
CA CYS A 26 1.71 -12.39 -7.81
C CYS A 26 2.06 -12.29 -9.31
N GLU A 27 1.36 -13.02 -10.17
CA GLU A 27 1.64 -12.99 -11.62
C GLU A 27 1.27 -11.65 -12.25
N LEU A 28 0.20 -11.00 -11.78
CA LEU A 28 -0.08 -9.63 -12.17
C LEU A 28 1.08 -8.72 -11.77
N ALA A 29 1.61 -8.81 -10.54
CA ALA A 29 2.73 -7.96 -10.12
C ALA A 29 3.97 -8.15 -11.01
N LEU A 30 4.30 -9.41 -11.35
CA LEU A 30 5.34 -9.73 -12.32
C LEU A 30 5.06 -9.12 -13.70
N ASN A 31 3.84 -9.27 -14.21
CA ASN A 31 3.40 -8.66 -15.46
C ASN A 31 3.59 -7.13 -15.44
N PHE A 32 3.28 -6.45 -14.34
CA PHE A 32 3.45 -5.01 -14.23
C PHE A 32 4.92 -4.61 -14.37
N VAL A 33 5.80 -5.21 -13.57
CA VAL A 33 7.23 -4.88 -13.59
C VAL A 33 7.89 -5.27 -14.92
N TRP A 34 7.47 -6.39 -15.53
CA TRP A 34 8.02 -6.86 -16.79
C TRP A 34 7.70 -5.92 -17.96
N TYR A 35 6.44 -5.46 -18.07
CA TYR A 35 5.99 -4.67 -19.22
C TYR A 35 6.15 -3.15 -19.03
N ASN A 36 6.50 -2.68 -17.83
CA ASN A 36 6.64 -1.25 -17.53
C ASN A 36 8.03 -1.02 -16.89
N PRO A 37 9.06 -0.59 -17.65
CA PRO A 37 10.42 -0.46 -17.12
C PRO A 37 10.54 0.61 -16.02
N ASP A 38 9.61 1.57 -16.00
CA ASP A 38 9.51 2.66 -15.03
C ASP A 38 8.47 2.36 -13.94
N TYR A 39 8.23 1.08 -13.61
CA TYR A 39 7.18 0.59 -12.70
C TYR A 39 7.15 1.26 -11.31
N ASP A 40 8.25 1.87 -10.89
CA ASP A 40 8.43 2.57 -9.62
C ASP A 40 8.14 4.08 -9.70
N ARG A 41 7.57 4.55 -10.83
CA ARG A 41 7.21 5.95 -11.06
C ARG A 41 5.70 6.17 -11.11
N LEU A 42 5.27 7.36 -10.69
CA LEU A 42 3.85 7.78 -10.74
C LEU A 42 3.26 7.73 -12.16
N GLN A 43 4.11 7.88 -13.17
CA GLN A 43 3.73 7.84 -14.58
C GLN A 43 3.16 6.46 -14.96
N GLU A 44 3.50 5.39 -14.25
CA GLU A 44 2.95 4.05 -14.56
C GLU A 44 1.59 3.79 -13.90
N LEU A 45 1.09 4.73 -13.09
CA LEU A 45 -0.27 4.65 -12.58
C LEU A 45 -1.30 4.88 -13.70
N PRO A 46 -2.50 4.27 -13.59
CA PRO A 46 -3.60 4.52 -14.52
C PRO A 46 -3.90 6.01 -14.66
N ARG A 47 -4.26 6.45 -15.87
CA ARG A 47 -4.54 7.87 -16.17
C ARG A 47 -5.51 8.51 -15.19
N TRP A 48 -6.57 7.79 -14.80
CA TRP A 48 -7.58 8.29 -13.85
C TRP A 48 -6.97 8.59 -12.47
N ALA A 49 -6.04 7.75 -12.00
CA ALA A 49 -5.38 7.92 -10.71
C ALA A 49 -4.44 9.13 -10.74
N ARG A 50 -3.62 9.25 -11.79
CA ARG A 50 -2.74 10.43 -11.97
C ARG A 50 -3.52 11.74 -12.03
N GLN A 51 -4.64 11.74 -12.75
CA GLN A 51 -5.49 12.93 -12.88
C GLN A 51 -6.13 13.32 -11.55
N THR A 52 -6.67 12.36 -10.80
CA THR A 52 -7.33 12.67 -9.52
C THR A 52 -6.33 13.12 -8.47
N LEU A 53 -5.14 12.52 -8.40
CA LEU A 53 -4.08 12.94 -7.47
C LEU A 53 -3.58 14.34 -7.81
N LYS A 54 -3.40 14.65 -9.10
CA LYS A 54 -3.04 16.00 -9.55
C LYS A 54 -4.11 17.04 -9.21
N ALA A 55 -5.38 16.67 -9.31
CA ALA A 55 -6.49 17.58 -8.97
C ALA A 55 -6.50 17.96 -7.48
N GLN A 56 -6.04 17.08 -6.59
CA GLN A 56 -5.95 17.33 -5.14
C GLN A 56 -4.56 17.83 -4.69
N ALA A 57 -3.71 18.28 -5.61
CA ALA A 57 -2.36 18.76 -5.27
C ALA A 57 -2.41 19.97 -4.31
N ALA A 58 -3.40 20.85 -4.48
CA ALA A 58 -3.57 22.05 -3.64
C ALA A 58 -4.27 21.79 -2.30
N ASP A 59 -4.73 20.56 -2.04
CA ASP A 59 -5.42 20.23 -0.80
C ASP A 59 -4.47 20.33 0.39
N ARG A 60 -4.92 21.03 1.44
CA ARG A 60 -4.19 21.09 2.70
C ARG A 60 -4.02 19.70 3.30
N ARG A 61 -2.76 19.29 3.53
CA ARG A 61 -2.43 18.07 4.27
C ARG A 61 -2.72 18.26 5.76
N PRO A 62 -3.30 17.27 6.46
CA PRO A 62 -3.58 17.39 7.89
C PRO A 62 -2.30 17.48 8.74
N ALA A 63 -1.24 16.78 8.32
CA ALA A 63 0.10 16.84 8.88
C ALA A 63 1.11 16.57 7.77
N LEU A 64 2.36 17.00 7.98
CA LEU A 64 3.50 16.63 7.14
C LEU A 64 4.58 16.07 8.06
N TYR A 65 5.02 14.84 7.78
CA TYR A 65 6.10 14.20 8.54
C TYR A 65 7.36 14.10 7.70
N THR A 66 8.51 14.22 8.36
CA THR A 66 9.80 13.96 7.73
C THR A 66 9.96 12.46 7.44
N THR A 67 10.89 12.11 6.54
CA THR A 67 11.17 10.68 6.29
C THR A 67 11.68 10.00 7.57
N GLU A 68 12.44 10.73 8.40
CA GLU A 68 13.00 10.30 9.67
C GLU A 68 11.91 10.05 10.72
N ASP A 69 10.89 10.92 10.80
CA ASP A 69 9.76 10.71 11.70
C ASP A 69 8.89 9.53 11.29
N LEU A 70 8.64 9.38 9.99
CA LEU A 70 7.92 8.22 9.45
C LEU A 70 8.70 6.93 9.69
N GLU A 71 10.00 6.92 9.42
CA GLU A 71 10.87 5.76 9.65
C GLU A 71 10.90 5.34 11.12
N ALA A 72 10.98 6.31 12.03
CA ALA A 72 11.00 6.11 13.47
C ALA A 72 9.61 5.92 14.10
N ALA A 73 8.54 5.77 13.30
CA ALA A 73 7.17 5.60 13.77
C ALA A 73 6.69 6.73 14.71
N ARG A 74 7.02 7.99 14.39
CA ARG A 74 6.68 9.19 15.15
C ARG A 74 5.55 9.99 14.49
N THR A 75 4.39 9.36 14.34
CA THR A 75 3.17 10.03 13.87
C THR A 75 2.14 10.14 14.98
N GLU A 76 1.07 10.92 14.75
CA GLU A 76 -0.10 10.98 15.64
C GLU A 76 -0.92 9.69 15.68
N ASP A 77 -0.69 8.77 14.73
CA ASP A 77 -1.48 7.56 14.55
C ASP A 77 -0.77 6.34 15.14
N SER A 78 -1.21 5.94 16.32
CA SER A 78 -0.68 4.78 17.04
C SER A 78 -0.78 3.46 16.25
N VAL A 79 -1.79 3.30 15.40
CA VAL A 79 -1.97 2.09 14.59
C VAL A 79 -0.94 2.05 13.48
N TRP A 80 -0.71 3.19 12.82
CA TRP A 80 0.34 3.31 11.80
C TRP A 80 1.73 3.12 12.41
N ASN A 81 1.98 3.74 13.57
CA ASN A 81 3.24 3.60 14.29
C ASN A 81 3.50 2.14 14.67
N GLY A 82 2.49 1.42 15.16
CA GLY A 82 2.60 -0.01 15.46
C GLY A 82 2.93 -0.86 14.23
N ALA A 83 2.30 -0.57 13.09
CA ALA A 83 2.60 -1.25 11.82
C ALA A 83 4.04 -0.98 11.35
N GLN A 84 4.48 0.28 11.39
CA GLN A 84 5.84 0.67 11.03
C GLN A 84 6.87 0.04 11.97
N TYR A 85 6.61 0.06 13.28
CA TYR A 85 7.48 -0.57 14.28
C TYR A 85 7.61 -2.07 14.06
N ALA A 86 6.50 -2.76 13.79
CA ALA A 86 6.50 -4.19 13.46
C ALA A 86 7.33 -4.47 12.20
N LEU A 87 7.20 -3.64 11.16
CA LEU A 87 7.99 -3.75 9.94
C LEU A 87 9.49 -3.60 10.23
N VAL A 88 9.90 -2.60 11.01
CA VAL A 88 11.31 -2.37 11.36
C VAL A 88 11.87 -3.52 12.20
N LEU A 89 11.10 -4.03 13.16
CA LEU A 89 11.55 -5.05 14.10
C LEU A 89 11.61 -6.46 13.49
N THR A 90 10.60 -6.81 12.69
CA THR A 90 10.39 -8.19 12.22
C THR A 90 10.64 -8.37 10.72
N GLY A 91 10.70 -7.27 9.99
CA GLY A 91 10.73 -7.27 8.53
C GLY A 91 9.45 -7.76 7.86
N GLN A 92 8.36 -7.90 8.63
CA GLN A 92 7.05 -8.30 8.13
C GLN A 92 5.98 -7.32 8.59
N MET A 93 4.99 -7.09 7.73
CA MET A 93 3.80 -6.32 8.07
C MET A 93 2.57 -7.02 7.51
N HIS A 94 1.54 -7.17 8.35
CA HIS A 94 0.28 -7.77 7.96
C HIS A 94 -0.29 -7.08 6.71
N ASN A 95 -0.71 -7.84 5.69
CA ASN A 95 -1.04 -7.31 4.36
C ASN A 95 -2.10 -6.19 4.43
N TYR A 96 -3.13 -6.34 5.26
CA TYR A 96 -4.14 -5.30 5.41
C TYR A 96 -3.60 -4.01 6.06
N LEU A 97 -2.60 -4.13 6.95
CA LEU A 97 -1.92 -2.98 7.51
C LEU A 97 -0.97 -2.34 6.51
N ARG A 98 -0.35 -3.10 5.59
CA ARG A 98 0.46 -2.51 4.49
C ARG A 98 -0.37 -1.58 3.61
N MET A 99 -1.59 -2.01 3.25
CA MET A 99 -2.53 -1.17 2.49
C MET A 99 -2.88 0.13 3.23
N TYR A 100 -3.14 0.03 4.53
CA TYR A 100 -3.39 1.20 5.37
C TYR A 100 -2.15 2.10 5.45
N TRP A 101 -1.01 1.50 5.76
CA TRP A 101 0.28 2.14 5.96
C TRP A 101 0.68 2.98 4.74
N GLY A 102 0.61 2.40 3.53
CA GLY A 102 0.95 3.11 2.29
C GLY A 102 -0.04 4.23 1.97
N LYS A 103 -1.34 4.06 2.28
CA LYS A 103 -2.34 5.12 2.07
C LYS A 103 -2.17 6.30 3.02
N ARG A 104 -1.71 6.07 4.25
CA ARG A 104 -1.42 7.16 5.19
C ARG A 104 -0.21 7.99 4.75
N LEU A 105 0.78 7.38 4.10
CA LEU A 105 1.90 8.13 3.53
C LEU A 105 1.44 9.17 2.50
N LEU A 106 0.45 8.87 1.65
CA LEU A 106 -0.16 9.85 0.75
C LEU A 106 -0.77 11.06 1.49
N VAL A 107 -1.28 10.85 2.69
CA VAL A 107 -1.90 11.90 3.52
C VAL A 107 -0.85 12.81 4.15
N TRP A 108 0.32 12.26 4.48
CA TRP A 108 1.33 12.93 5.30
C TRP A 108 2.57 13.40 4.55
N THR A 109 2.54 13.33 3.22
CA THR A 109 3.58 13.91 2.34
C THR A 109 3.01 15.04 1.52
N ALA A 110 3.86 15.97 1.07
CA ALA A 110 3.41 17.13 0.32
C ALA A 110 2.82 16.70 -1.03
N GLU A 111 3.52 15.81 -1.73
CA GLU A 111 3.20 15.40 -3.09
C GLU A 111 3.06 13.87 -3.20
N PRO A 112 2.21 13.35 -4.10
CA PRO A 112 2.09 11.91 -4.33
C PRO A 112 3.41 11.24 -4.74
N VAL A 113 4.33 11.99 -5.36
CA VAL A 113 5.64 11.46 -5.77
C VAL A 113 6.54 11.21 -4.55
N GLU A 114 6.40 12.05 -3.53
CA GLU A 114 7.07 11.89 -2.26
C GLU A 114 6.49 10.70 -1.49
N ALA A 115 5.15 10.55 -1.47
CA ALA A 115 4.48 9.39 -0.90
C ALA A 115 5.01 8.08 -1.50
N LEU A 116 5.10 8.01 -2.83
CA LEU A 116 5.63 6.86 -3.56
C LEU A 116 7.08 6.57 -3.17
N ARG A 117 7.93 7.61 -3.21
CA ARG A 117 9.37 7.50 -2.88
C ARG A 117 9.58 6.98 -1.45
N ILE A 118 8.88 7.55 -0.46
CA ILE A 118 9.01 7.15 0.94
C ILE A 118 8.46 5.74 1.16
N SER A 119 7.31 5.42 0.56
CA SER A 119 6.72 4.07 0.64
C SER A 119 7.69 3.00 0.13
N LEU A 120 8.29 3.24 -1.04
CA LEU A 120 9.27 2.33 -1.62
C LEU A 120 10.55 2.26 -0.78
N TYR A 121 11.06 3.39 -0.30
CA TYR A 121 12.25 3.44 0.56
C TYR A 121 12.07 2.59 1.83
N LEU A 122 11.00 2.83 2.60
CA LEU A 122 10.75 2.12 3.85
C LEU A 122 10.46 0.63 3.60
N ASN A 123 9.66 0.30 2.59
CA ASN A 123 9.36 -1.09 2.25
C ASN A 123 10.63 -1.84 1.82
N ASN A 124 11.45 -1.24 0.94
CA ASN A 124 12.65 -1.89 0.43
C ASN A 124 13.77 -2.00 1.47
N LYS A 125 13.80 -1.09 2.44
CA LYS A 125 14.79 -1.09 3.52
C LYS A 125 14.49 -2.15 4.58
N TYR A 126 13.23 -2.30 4.96
CA TYR A 126 12.85 -3.12 6.13
C TYR A 126 12.11 -4.41 5.80
N ALA A 127 11.30 -4.45 4.73
CA ALA A 127 10.50 -5.63 4.44
C ALA A 127 11.39 -6.77 3.90
N LEU A 128 11.29 -7.96 4.48
CA LEU A 128 11.98 -9.17 4.00
C LEU A 128 11.51 -9.59 2.61
N ASP A 129 10.25 -9.30 2.29
CA ASP A 129 9.61 -9.46 0.97
C ASP A 129 9.64 -8.16 0.14
N GLY A 130 10.47 -7.19 0.55
CA GLY A 130 10.73 -5.94 -0.17
C GLY A 130 11.54 -6.15 -1.44
N ARG A 131 11.65 -5.10 -2.28
CA ARG A 131 12.38 -5.13 -3.57
C ARG A 131 11.92 -6.23 -4.53
N ASP A 132 10.67 -6.64 -4.38
CA ASP A 132 9.99 -7.65 -5.20
C ASP A 132 8.87 -6.98 -6.04
N PRO A 133 8.52 -7.51 -7.23
CA PRO A 133 7.41 -7.00 -8.02
C PRO A 133 6.10 -6.82 -7.25
N PHE A 134 5.77 -7.71 -6.31
CA PHE A 134 4.59 -7.59 -5.46
C PHE A 134 4.66 -6.35 -4.56
N SER A 135 5.84 -6.04 -4.03
CA SER A 135 6.08 -4.83 -3.24
C SER A 135 5.86 -3.56 -4.07
N PHE A 136 6.41 -3.48 -5.28
CA PHE A 136 6.21 -2.31 -6.16
C PHE A 136 4.76 -2.15 -6.58
N ALA A 137 4.10 -3.24 -6.98
CA ALA A 137 2.69 -3.23 -7.35
C ALA A 137 1.78 -2.87 -6.15
N GLY A 138 2.10 -3.35 -4.95
CA GLY A 138 1.36 -3.05 -3.72
C GLY A 138 1.47 -1.58 -3.30
N VAL A 139 2.66 -0.98 -3.40
CA VAL A 139 2.83 0.47 -3.19
C VAL A 139 2.08 1.26 -4.27
N GLY A 140 2.19 0.86 -5.54
CA GLY A 140 1.44 1.47 -6.64
C GLY A 140 -0.08 1.38 -6.42
N TRP A 141 -0.58 0.26 -5.87
CA TRP A 141 -2.00 0.06 -5.57
C TRP A 141 -2.50 1.06 -4.53
N CYS A 142 -1.67 1.43 -3.55
CA CYS A 142 -2.02 2.45 -2.57
C CYS A 142 -2.37 3.80 -3.23
N LEU A 143 -1.82 4.06 -4.42
CA LEU A 143 -2.02 5.24 -5.25
C LEU A 143 -2.98 5.03 -6.43
N GLY A 144 -3.60 3.85 -6.56
CA GLY A 144 -4.64 3.55 -7.56
C GLY A 144 -4.22 2.62 -8.70
N LEU A 145 -3.04 2.00 -8.67
CA LEU A 145 -2.69 0.94 -9.61
C LEU A 145 -3.65 -0.26 -9.45
N ARG A 146 -4.27 -0.70 -10.56
CA ARG A 146 -5.16 -1.89 -10.59
C ARG A 146 -6.29 -1.85 -9.55
N ASP A 147 -6.74 -0.65 -9.20
CA ASP A 147 -7.97 -0.40 -8.46
C ASP A 147 -8.97 0.36 -9.34
N ARG A 148 -10.18 0.57 -8.84
CA ARG A 148 -11.21 1.40 -9.46
C ARG A 148 -11.33 2.76 -8.76
N PRO A 149 -11.96 3.77 -9.39
CA PRO A 149 -12.29 5.02 -8.72
C PRO A 149 -13.29 4.84 -7.56
N PHE A 150 -13.10 5.62 -6.49
CA PHE A 150 -13.96 5.72 -5.32
C PHE A 150 -14.59 7.12 -5.18
N PRO A 151 -15.60 7.29 -4.32
CA PRO A 151 -16.12 8.62 -3.97
C PRO A 151 -15.00 9.56 -3.53
N GLU A 152 -15.08 10.81 -3.98
CA GLU A 152 -14.02 11.79 -3.81
C GLU A 152 -13.81 12.17 -2.34
N ARG A 153 -12.54 12.27 -1.93
CA ARG A 153 -12.12 12.65 -0.57
C ARG A 153 -10.95 13.64 -0.68
N PRO A 154 -10.82 14.59 0.26
CA PRO A 154 -9.65 15.45 0.33
C PRO A 154 -8.35 14.63 0.34
N VAL A 155 -7.33 15.15 -0.34
CA VAL A 155 -6.00 14.54 -0.57
C VAL A 155 -6.02 13.32 -1.48
N PHE A 156 -6.93 12.36 -1.26
CA PHE A 156 -7.01 11.12 -2.04
C PHE A 156 -7.63 11.30 -3.43
N GLY A 157 -8.51 12.29 -3.58
CA GLY A 157 -9.38 12.39 -4.74
C GLY A 157 -10.24 11.13 -4.82
N ARG A 158 -10.20 10.44 -5.97
CA ARG A 158 -10.91 9.18 -6.20
C ARG A 158 -10.08 7.93 -5.90
N VAL A 159 -8.87 8.05 -5.35
CA VAL A 159 -8.12 6.89 -4.86
C VAL A 159 -8.84 6.36 -3.61
N ARG A 160 -8.92 5.03 -3.47
CA ARG A 160 -9.52 4.41 -2.28
C ARG A 160 -8.82 4.92 -1.02
N SER A 161 -9.59 5.51 -0.10
CA SER A 161 -9.09 5.93 1.20
C SER A 161 -9.23 4.82 2.25
N MET A 162 -8.38 4.85 3.27
CA MET A 162 -8.50 4.04 4.50
C MET A 162 -8.22 4.97 5.69
N THR A 163 -9.07 4.94 6.71
CA THR A 163 -8.99 5.84 7.86
C THR A 163 -8.62 5.09 9.14
N PRO A 164 -7.99 5.75 10.13
CA PRO A 164 -7.67 5.14 11.42
C PRO A 164 -8.89 4.49 12.08
N GLU A 165 -10.04 5.16 12.04
CA GLU A 165 -11.29 4.66 12.64
C GLU A 165 -11.77 3.38 11.94
N GLY A 166 -11.61 3.30 10.62
CA GLY A 166 -11.93 2.11 9.84
C GLY A 166 -11.04 0.91 10.22
N ILE A 167 -9.76 1.16 10.51
CA ILE A 167 -8.83 0.12 10.94
C ILE A 167 -9.13 -0.34 12.37
N ARG A 168 -9.31 0.59 13.30
CA ARG A 168 -9.64 0.27 14.70
C ARG A 168 -10.89 -0.60 14.79
N ARG A 169 -11.95 -0.25 14.02
CA ARG A 169 -13.17 -1.05 13.95
C ARG A 169 -12.94 -2.45 13.40
N ARG A 170 -12.10 -2.59 12.37
CA ARG A 170 -11.86 -3.89 11.71
C ARG A 170 -11.07 -4.86 12.57
N PHE A 171 -10.10 -4.36 13.32
CA PHE A 171 -9.25 -5.19 14.19
C PHE A 171 -9.70 -5.19 15.66
N SER A 172 -10.85 -4.57 15.96
CA SER A 172 -11.36 -4.44 17.33
C SER A 172 -10.29 -3.91 18.30
N LEU A 173 -9.49 -2.93 17.85
CA LEU A 173 -8.46 -2.31 18.67
C LEU A 173 -9.14 -1.41 19.70
N MET A 174 -8.85 -1.64 20.99
CA MET A 174 -9.26 -0.73 22.06
C MET A 174 -8.41 0.55 22.01
N GLU A 175 -8.98 1.66 22.49
CA GLU A 175 -8.29 2.96 22.60
C GLU A 175 -7.05 2.91 23.49
#